data_AF-A0A5C7I7K4-F1
#
_entry.id   AF-A0A5C7I7K4-F1
#
_cell.length_a   1.000
_cell.length_b   1.000
_cell.length_c   1.000
_cell.angle_alpha   90.00
_cell.angle_beta   90.00
_cell.angle_gamma   90.00
#
_symmetry.space_group_name_H-M   'P 1'
#
loop_
_entity.id
_entity.type
_entity.pdbx_description
1 polymer ?
#
loop_
_entity_poly.entity_id
_entity_poly.type
_entity_poly.pdbx_seq_one_letter_code
_entity_poly.pdbx_strand_id
1 'polypeptide(L)'
;MPPPTSFQNPSTCFQNLTSLEVVRCDSLINMGTSSVAKSLVQLTEMRISYCEKITEVIVNNGDVEEDEIIFRKLKSLMLKDLPSLTSFCSWNFT
;
A
#
# COMPACT_ATOMS: atom_id res chain seq x y z
N MET A 1 -37.93 4.55 5.82
CA MET A 1 -36.85 4.10 4.92
C MET A 1 -35.59 4.85 5.33
N PRO A 2 -34.48 4.18 5.67
CA PRO A 2 -33.21 4.88 5.85
C PRO A 2 -32.78 5.46 4.48
N PRO A 3 -32.02 6.58 4.46
CA PRO A 3 -31.54 7.16 3.22
C PRO A 3 -30.62 6.16 2.51
N PRO A 4 -30.50 6.24 1.16
CA PRO A 4 -29.50 5.46 0.44
C PRO A 4 -28.14 5.79 1.07
N THR A 5 -27.49 4.77 1.65
CA THR A 5 -26.10 4.86 2.10
C THR A 5 -25.29 5.41 0.94
N SER A 6 -24.81 6.64 1.11
CA SER A 6 -23.87 7.29 0.20
C SER A 6 -22.83 6.26 -0.24
N PHE A 7 -22.65 6.11 -1.56
CA PHE A 7 -21.51 5.39 -2.12
C PHE A 7 -20.27 5.83 -1.36
N GLN A 8 -19.74 4.96 -0.51
CA GLN A 8 -18.51 5.25 0.20
C GLN A 8 -17.46 5.50 -0.87
N ASN A 9 -16.83 6.68 -0.83
CA ASN A 9 -15.63 6.92 -1.62
C ASN A 9 -14.70 5.71 -1.39
N PRO A 10 -14.22 5.04 -2.46
CA PRO A 10 -13.37 3.85 -2.33
C PRO A 10 -12.07 4.13 -1.56
N SER A 11 -11.76 5.40 -1.29
CA SER A 11 -10.56 5.92 -0.64
C SER A 11 -10.56 5.88 0.91
N THR A 12 -11.54 5.26 1.57
CA THR A 12 -11.69 5.33 3.05
C THR A 12 -11.40 4.04 3.83
N CYS A 13 -10.94 2.98 3.16
CA CYS A 13 -10.56 1.75 3.87
C CYS A 13 -9.31 1.95 4.75
N PHE A 14 -9.14 1.19 5.83
CA PHE A 14 -7.89 1.15 6.62
C PHE A 14 -7.36 2.48 7.21
N GLN A 15 -8.19 3.52 7.35
CA GLN A 15 -7.75 4.81 7.88
C GLN A 15 -7.23 4.77 9.33
N ASN A 16 -7.58 3.74 10.10
CA ASN A 16 -7.08 3.53 11.46
C ASN A 16 -5.94 2.51 11.54
N LEU A 17 -5.50 1.95 10.41
CA LEU A 17 -4.43 0.96 10.39
C LEU A 17 -3.10 1.65 10.70
N THR A 18 -2.46 1.25 11.80
CA THR A 18 -1.18 1.81 12.27
C THR A 18 0.01 0.88 12.03
N SER A 19 -0.24 -0.42 11.91
CA SER A 19 0.77 -1.43 11.62
C SER A 19 0.25 -2.40 10.55
N LEU A 20 1.11 -2.73 9.59
CA LEU A 20 0.83 -3.67 8.52
C LEU A 20 1.97 -4.69 8.44
N GLU A 21 1.61 -5.97 8.54
CA GLU A 21 2.55 -7.08 8.47
C GLU A 21 2.11 -8.10 7.41
N VAL A 22 3.02 -8.40 6.48
CA VAL A 22 2.83 -9.36 5.39
C VAL A 22 3.97 -10.39 5.49
N VAL A 23 3.62 -11.64 5.74
CA VAL A 23 4.60 -12.71 5.99
C VAL A 23 4.22 -13.94 5.17
N ARG A 24 5.17 -14.49 4.42
CA ARG A 24 4.99 -15.75 3.66
C ARG A 24 3.79 -15.73 2.71
N CYS A 25 3.60 -14.61 2.01
CA CYS A 25 2.54 -14.42 1.02
C CYS A 25 3.07 -14.65 -0.40
N ASP A 26 3.34 -15.90 -0.76
CA ASP A 26 4.06 -16.27 -1.99
C ASP A 26 3.23 -16.13 -3.28
N SER A 27 1.93 -15.86 -3.17
CA SER A 27 1.07 -15.55 -4.31
C SER A 27 0.85 -14.05 -4.50
N LEU A 28 1.32 -13.22 -3.54
CA LEU A 28 1.13 -11.78 -3.59
C LEU A 28 2.19 -11.16 -4.51
N ILE A 29 1.74 -10.46 -5.55
CA ILE A 29 2.62 -9.77 -6.51
C ILE A 29 2.85 -8.32 -6.10
N ASN A 30 1.82 -7.70 -5.52
CA ASN A 30 1.89 -6.36 -4.95
C ASN A 30 1.00 -6.27 -3.71
N MET A 31 1.32 -5.35 -2.80
CA MET A 31 0.55 -5.17 -1.57
C MET A 31 -0.75 -4.40 -1.81
N GLY A 32 -0.75 -3.52 -2.80
CA GLY A 32 -1.95 -2.79 -3.21
C GLY A 32 -1.66 -1.76 -4.29
N THR A 33 -2.73 -1.08 -4.71
CA THR A 33 -2.62 0.08 -5.59
C THR A 33 -2.39 1.34 -4.76
N SER A 34 -1.99 2.41 -5.44
CA SER A 34 -1.88 3.73 -4.84
C SER A 34 -3.16 4.21 -4.14
N SER A 35 -4.34 3.84 -4.64
CA SER A 35 -5.64 4.11 -3.99
C SER A 35 -5.74 3.46 -2.61
N VAL A 36 -5.28 2.22 -2.46
CA VAL A 36 -5.19 1.54 -1.16
C VAL A 36 -4.15 2.23 -0.28
N ALA A 37 -3.02 2.63 -0.85
CA ALA A 37 -2.00 3.33 -0.09
C ALA A 37 -2.52 4.68 0.46
N LYS A 38 -3.35 5.42 -0.30
CA LYS A 38 -4.02 6.66 0.17
C LYS A 38 -4.93 6.45 1.36
N SER A 39 -5.37 5.22 1.57
CA SER A 39 -6.25 4.86 2.66
C SER A 39 -5.46 4.52 3.94
N LEU A 40 -4.15 4.28 3.84
CA LEU A 40 -3.21 3.95 4.92
C LEU A 40 -2.61 5.21 5.60
N VAL A 41 -3.43 6.25 5.80
CA VAL A 41 -2.98 7.57 6.29
C VAL A 41 -2.42 7.58 7.71
N GLN A 42 -2.73 6.57 8.54
CA GLN A 42 -2.22 6.41 9.90
C GLN A 42 -1.12 5.36 10.04
N LEU A 43 -0.65 4.77 8.94
CA LEU A 43 0.32 3.70 9.00
C LEU A 43 1.66 4.21 9.53
N THR A 44 2.15 3.59 10.60
CA THR A 44 3.41 3.92 11.27
C THR A 44 4.45 2.81 11.14
N GLU A 45 4.02 1.56 11.01
CA GLU A 45 4.92 0.41 10.84
C GLU A 45 4.47 -0.45 9.65
N MET A 46 5.43 -0.83 8.80
CA MET A 46 5.22 -1.76 7.70
C MET A 46 6.30 -2.84 7.73
N ARG A 47 5.87 -4.11 7.71
CA ARG A 47 6.76 -5.27 7.68
C ARG A 47 6.35 -6.20 6.56
N ILE A 48 7.26 -6.50 5.66
CA ILE A 48 7.06 -7.45 4.57
C ILE A 48 8.20 -8.44 4.61
N SER A 49 7.88 -9.72 4.79
CA SER A 49 8.90 -10.75 4.91
C SER A 49 8.56 -12.06 4.22
N TYR A 50 9.57 -12.71 3.66
CA TYR A 50 9.46 -14.05 3.07
C TYR A 50 8.40 -14.15 1.97
N CYS A 51 8.25 -13.13 1.13
CA CYS A 51 7.26 -13.15 0.05
C CYS A 51 8.00 -13.23 -1.30
N GLU A 52 7.88 -14.38 -1.96
CA GLU A 52 8.70 -14.67 -3.15
C GLU A 52 8.32 -13.87 -4.39
N LYS A 53 7.03 -13.54 -4.55
CA LYS A 53 6.49 -12.94 -5.79
C LYS A 53 6.25 -11.44 -5.73
N ILE A 54 6.46 -10.79 -4.59
CA ILE A 54 6.25 -9.34 -4.49
C ILE A 54 7.32 -8.66 -5.36
N THR A 55 6.89 -8.00 -6.43
CA THR A 55 7.76 -7.22 -7.31
C THR A 55 7.77 -5.76 -6.92
N GLU A 56 6.60 -5.24 -6.51
CA GLU A 56 6.39 -3.86 -6.12
C GLU A 56 5.52 -3.83 -4.86
N VAL A 57 5.85 -2.98 -3.89
CA VAL A 57 5.00 -2.85 -2.70
C VAL A 57 3.69 -2.17 -3.08
N ILE A 58 3.74 -1.02 -3.75
CA ILE A 58 2.58 -0.31 -4.27
C ILE A 58 2.68 -0.12 -5.78
N VAL A 59 1.59 -0.46 -6.48
CA VAL A 59 1.45 -0.21 -7.92
C VAL A 59 0.73 1.12 -8.15
N ASN A 60 1.31 1.96 -9.01
CA ASN A 60 0.62 3.15 -9.49
C ASN A 60 -0.22 2.81 -10.73
N ASN A 61 -1.55 2.92 -10.60
CA ASN A 61 -2.47 2.67 -11.71
C ASN A 61 -2.87 3.98 -12.45
N GLY A 62 -2.18 5.09 -12.22
CA GLY A 62 -2.50 6.41 -12.79
C GLY A 62 -3.48 7.23 -11.95
N ASP A 63 -3.79 6.78 -10.73
CA ASP A 63 -4.77 7.41 -9.82
C ASP A 63 -4.15 8.44 -8.85
N VAL A 64 -2.89 8.82 -9.08
CA VAL A 64 -2.09 9.68 -8.20
C VAL A 64 -1.31 10.66 -9.04
N GLU A 65 -1.35 11.93 -8.65
CA GLU A 65 -0.40 12.91 -9.16
C GLU A 65 1.00 12.59 -8.65
N GLU A 66 2.00 12.95 -9.47
CA GLU A 66 3.38 12.56 -9.30
C GLU A 66 4.11 13.21 -8.08
N ASP A 67 3.40 13.93 -7.22
CA ASP A 67 3.98 14.49 -5.99
C ASP A 67 3.28 14.04 -4.69
N GLU A 68 2.34 13.10 -4.76
CA GLU A 68 1.58 12.70 -3.57
C GLU A 68 2.37 11.74 -2.66
N ILE A 69 2.94 12.27 -1.58
CA ILE A 69 3.54 11.43 -0.52
C ILE A 69 2.42 10.62 0.16
N ILE A 70 2.42 9.30 -0.03
CA ILE A 70 1.34 8.41 0.43
C ILE A 70 1.54 7.93 1.88
N PHE A 71 2.76 7.55 2.25
CA PHE A 71 3.09 7.00 3.58
C PHE A 71 3.59 8.08 4.57
N ARG A 72 2.86 9.18 4.72
CA ARG A 72 3.34 10.37 5.48
C ARG A 72 3.65 10.13 6.96
N LYS A 73 3.06 9.09 7.57
CA LYS A 73 3.24 8.75 8.99
C LYS A 73 4.11 7.51 9.22
N LEU A 74 4.63 6.89 8.17
CA LEU A 74 5.43 5.67 8.29
C LEU A 74 6.76 6.01 8.96
N LYS A 75 7.03 5.34 10.08
CA LYS A 75 8.24 5.51 10.89
C LYS A 75 9.17 4.31 10.80
N SER A 76 8.61 3.12 10.58
CA SER A 76 9.37 1.88 10.49
C SER A 76 8.98 1.11 9.24
N LEU A 77 9.98 0.74 8.45
CA LEU A 77 9.84 -0.13 7.29
C LEU A 77 10.83 -1.29 7.43
N MET A 78 10.31 -2.51 7.39
CA MET A 78 11.11 -3.74 7.38
C MET A 78 10.79 -4.56 6.13
N LEU A 79 11.81 -4.83 5.34
CA LEU A 79 11.76 -5.68 4.16
C LEU A 79 12.76 -6.82 4.36
N LYS A 80 12.31 -8.07 4.29
CA LYS A 80 13.17 -9.23 4.56
C LYS A 80 12.87 -10.37 3.59
N ASP A 81 13.90 -10.94 2.96
CA ASP A 81 13.77 -12.11 2.11
C ASP A 81 12.67 -11.95 1.04
N LEU A 82 12.82 -10.90 0.21
CA LEU A 82 11.91 -10.53 -0.89
C LEU A 82 12.66 -10.62 -2.24
N PRO A 83 12.89 -11.83 -2.77
CA PRO A 83 13.81 -12.06 -3.88
C PRO A 83 13.38 -11.42 -5.20
N SER A 84 12.08 -11.21 -5.42
CA SER A 84 11.55 -10.59 -6.65
C SER A 84 11.31 -9.08 -6.53
N LEU A 85 11.58 -8.47 -5.37
CA LEU A 85 11.29 -7.06 -5.14
C LEU A 85 12.25 -6.17 -5.94
N THR A 86 11.71 -5.43 -6.91
CA THR A 86 12.49 -4.53 -7.77
C THR A 86 12.31 -3.07 -7.38
N SER A 87 11.14 -2.69 -6.88
CA SER A 87 10.82 -1.32 -6.49
C SER A 87 9.90 -1.29 -5.27
N PHE A 88 9.96 -0.20 -4.49
CA PHE A 88 9.00 0.04 -3.42
C PHE A 88 7.69 0.61 -3.97
N CYS A 89 7.79 1.68 -4.77
CA CYS A 89 6.70 2.29 -5.52
C CYS A 89 7.22 2.64 -6.91
N SER A 90 6.49 2.27 -7.96
CA SER A 90 6.80 2.74 -9.31
C SER A 90 6.13 4.07 -9.56
N TRP A 91 6.95 5.10 -9.44
CA TRP A 91 6.62 6.44 -9.85
C TRP A 91 7.32 6.70 -11.16
N ASN A 92 6.58 6.86 -12.25
CA ASN A 92 7.20 7.36 -13.46
C ASN A 92 7.60 8.81 -13.17
N PHE A 93 8.87 9.15 -13.36
CA PHE A 93 9.28 10.55 -13.50
C PHE A 93 9.49 10.71 -14.99
N THR A 94 8.61 11.41 -15.68
CA THR A 94 8.80 11.74 -17.10
C THR A 94 8.77 13.23 -17.32
#